data_AF-A0A662I3J3-F1
#
_entry.id   AF-A0A662I3J3-F1
#
_cell.length_a   1.000
_cell.length_b   1.000
_cell.length_c   1.000
_cell.angle_alpha   90.00
_cell.angle_beta   90.00
_cell.angle_gamma   90.00
#
_symmetry.space_group_name_H-M   'P 1'
#
loop_
_entity.id
_entity.type
_entity.pdbx_description
1 polymer ?
#
loop_
_entity_poly.entity_id
_entity_poly.type
_entity_poly.pdbx_seq_one_letter_code
_entity_poly.pdbx_strand_id
1 'polypeptide(L)'
;MALTEMMDKYGAEEALRKIFRWGYEMGHKYALRLGKDLKRYTNIFKDSPFFGRLGWYLFSGNIPQVEVHVIEIEGYKVLEIFVRDYNCPWCLGFEYSYPICSYPCGTYEAGTLTWFMLIGKIDEYCAITRESKCKARGGPCCKLSVVYSKRAFNRKVR
;
A
#
# COMPACT_ATOMS: atom_id res chain seq x y z
N MET A 1 -1.38 -19.21 13.05
CA MET A 1 -0.86 -17.92 12.52
C MET A 1 -1.96 -16.91 12.74
N ALA A 2 -1.66 -15.69 13.21
CA ALA A 2 -2.71 -14.75 13.61
C ALA A 2 -3.80 -14.50 12.54
N LEU A 3 -3.46 -14.52 11.24
CA LEU A 3 -4.45 -14.37 10.16
C LEU A 3 -5.41 -15.56 10.05
N THR A 4 -4.91 -16.82 10.09
CA THR A 4 -5.78 -18.01 10.01
C THR A 4 -6.75 -18.04 11.18
N GLU A 5 -6.25 -17.80 12.40
CA GLU A 5 -7.07 -17.76 13.61
C GLU A 5 -8.15 -16.67 13.55
N MET A 6 -7.83 -15.52 12.95
CA MET A 6 -8.81 -14.46 12.72
C MET A 6 -9.85 -14.82 11.67
N MET A 7 -9.44 -15.48 10.58
CA MET A 7 -10.36 -15.94 9.53
C MET A 7 -11.33 -16.99 10.08
N ASP A 8 -10.83 -17.94 10.85
CA ASP A 8 -11.65 -18.99 11.47
C ASP A 8 -12.66 -18.41 12.47
N LYS A 9 -12.27 -17.37 13.22
CA LYS A 9 -13.11 -16.76 14.25
C LYS A 9 -14.13 -15.74 13.74
N TYR A 10 -13.75 -14.92 12.75
CA TYR A 10 -14.56 -13.76 12.32
C TYR A 10 -15.03 -13.84 10.86
N GLY A 11 -14.58 -14.84 10.11
CA GLY A 11 -14.74 -14.89 8.65
C GLY A 11 -13.66 -14.11 7.91
N ALA A 12 -13.43 -14.48 6.65
CA ALA A 12 -12.37 -13.93 5.82
C ALA A 12 -12.43 -12.41 5.67
N GLU A 13 -13.59 -11.88 5.32
CA GLU A 13 -13.75 -10.46 5.01
C GLU A 13 -13.46 -9.58 6.25
N GLU A 14 -14.03 -9.93 7.40
CA GLU A 14 -13.82 -9.17 8.63
C GLU A 14 -12.37 -9.31 9.14
N ALA A 15 -11.77 -10.49 9.01
CA ALA A 15 -10.36 -10.71 9.33
C ALA A 15 -9.46 -9.81 8.47
N LEU A 16 -9.65 -9.81 7.14
CA LEU A 16 -8.89 -8.97 6.21
C LEU A 16 -9.11 -7.47 6.48
N ARG A 17 -10.33 -7.05 6.82
CA ARG A 17 -10.64 -5.67 7.21
C ARG A 17 -9.89 -5.25 8.47
N LYS A 18 -9.84 -6.11 9.50
CA LYS A 18 -9.10 -5.83 10.74
C LYS A 18 -7.59 -5.78 10.49
N ILE A 19 -7.06 -6.70 9.69
CA ILE A 19 -5.65 -6.74 9.31
C ILE A 19 -5.25 -5.52 8.47
N PHE A 20 -6.12 -5.06 7.57
CA PHE A 20 -5.94 -3.79 6.86
C PHE A 20 -5.85 -2.62 7.83
N ARG A 21 -6.78 -2.51 8.79
CA ARG A 21 -6.76 -1.43 9.80
C ARG A 21 -5.49 -1.44 10.63
N TRP A 22 -5.03 -2.63 11.01
CA TRP A 22 -3.76 -2.75 11.73
C TRP A 22 -2.58 -2.27 10.88
N GLY A 23 -2.50 -2.69 9.61
CA GLY A 23 -1.51 -2.16 8.68
C GLY A 23 -1.59 -0.65 8.54
N TYR A 24 -2.80 -0.09 8.46
CA TYR A 24 -3.05 1.35 8.37
C TYR A 24 -2.49 2.10 9.59
N GLU A 25 -2.76 1.64 10.81
CA GLU A 25 -2.17 2.25 12.02
C GLU A 25 -0.63 2.16 12.03
N MET A 26 -0.08 1.03 11.60
CA MET A 26 1.36 0.82 11.55
C MET A 26 2.04 1.70 10.48
N GLY A 27 1.40 1.91 9.33
CA GLY A 27 1.88 2.79 8.27
C GLY A 27 2.09 4.22 8.76
N HIS A 28 1.13 4.77 9.52
CA HIS A 28 1.29 6.07 10.18
C HIS A 28 2.51 6.09 11.12
N LYS A 29 2.63 5.09 11.99
CA LYS A 29 3.74 4.99 12.96
C LYS A 29 5.10 4.92 12.27
N TYR A 30 5.24 4.11 11.23
CA TYR A 30 6.50 3.98 10.49
C TYR A 30 6.90 5.29 9.80
N ALA A 31 5.96 5.95 9.11
CA ALA A 31 6.22 7.20 8.44
C ALA A 31 6.57 8.34 9.42
N LEU A 32 5.89 8.42 10.57
CA LEU A 32 6.21 9.39 11.62
C LEU A 32 7.61 9.16 12.22
N ARG A 33 8.00 7.89 12.43
CA ARG A 33 9.35 7.55 12.90
C ARG A 33 10.45 8.05 11.97
N LEU A 34 10.19 8.03 10.66
CA LEU A 34 11.10 8.53 9.62
C LEU A 34 10.86 10.00 9.27
N GLY A 35 10.02 10.71 10.03
CA GLY A 35 9.43 11.98 9.58
C GLY A 35 10.44 13.07 9.21
N LYS A 36 11.61 13.14 9.88
CA LYS A 36 12.67 14.11 9.52
C LYS A 36 13.29 13.80 8.16
N ASP A 37 13.48 12.51 7.85
CA ASP A 37 14.08 12.07 6.61
C ASP A 37 13.09 12.17 5.46
N LEU A 38 11.83 11.77 5.68
CA LEU A 38 10.78 11.80 4.65
C LEU A 38 10.47 13.22 4.16
N LYS A 39 10.63 14.24 5.01
CA LYS A 39 10.44 15.65 4.64
C LYS A 39 11.39 16.15 3.56
N ARG A 40 12.51 15.46 3.32
CA ARG A 40 13.49 15.80 2.27
C ARG A 40 13.01 15.38 0.88
N TYR A 41 12.02 14.49 0.80
CA TYR A 41 11.48 13.94 -0.44
C TYR A 41 10.15 14.64 -0.76
N THR A 42 10.24 15.80 -1.41
CA THR A 42 9.08 16.66 -1.71
C THR A 42 8.51 16.46 -3.10
N ASN A 43 9.22 15.76 -3.99
CA ASN A 43 8.78 15.55 -5.37
C ASN A 43 8.07 14.20 -5.47
N ILE A 44 6.74 14.23 -5.34
CA ILE A 44 5.91 13.03 -5.32
C ILE A 44 6.23 12.07 -6.48
N PHE A 45 6.34 12.59 -7.70
CA PHE A 45 6.57 11.77 -8.89
C PHE A 45 7.96 11.14 -8.90
N LYS A 46 9.00 11.92 -8.58
CA LYS A 46 10.39 11.46 -8.58
C LYS A 46 10.70 10.50 -7.43
N ASP A 47 10.11 10.76 -6.27
CA ASP A 47 10.47 10.07 -5.03
C ASP A 47 9.64 8.79 -4.80
N SER A 48 8.49 8.66 -5.46
CA SER A 48 7.59 7.50 -5.34
C SER A 48 8.25 6.11 -5.51
N PRO A 49 9.15 5.88 -6.48
CA PRO A 49 9.83 4.59 -6.59
C PRO A 49 10.63 4.22 -5.33
N PHE A 50 11.23 5.22 -4.65
CA PHE A 50 11.94 5.00 -3.40
C PHE A 50 10.97 4.59 -2.29
N PHE A 51 9.84 5.28 -2.15
CA PHE A 51 8.81 4.93 -1.16
C PHE A 51 8.23 3.53 -1.37
N GLY A 52 7.99 3.14 -2.63
CA GLY A 52 7.54 1.79 -2.97
C GLY A 52 8.54 0.69 -2.63
N ARG A 53 9.84 1.00 -2.48
CA ARG A 53 10.84 0.03 -1.99
C ARG A 53 11.01 0.11 -0.48
N LEU A 54 11.15 1.32 0.05
CA LEU A 54 11.37 1.56 1.47
C LEU A 54 10.22 1.00 2.31
N GLY A 55 8.97 1.25 1.91
CA GLY A 55 7.80 0.74 2.61
C GLY A 55 7.89 -0.77 2.77
N TRP A 56 7.98 -1.51 1.66
CA TRP A 56 8.06 -2.97 1.68
C TRP A 56 9.25 -3.47 2.48
N TYR A 57 10.42 -2.87 2.34
CA TYR A 57 11.59 -3.28 3.11
C TYR A 57 11.36 -3.17 4.62
N LEU A 58 10.74 -2.08 5.09
CA LEU A 58 10.50 -1.85 6.52
C LEU A 58 9.54 -2.88 7.14
N PHE A 59 8.54 -3.38 6.40
CA PHE A 59 7.55 -4.29 6.97
C PHE A 59 7.70 -5.75 6.52
N SER A 60 8.26 -6.02 5.34
CA SER A 60 8.43 -7.37 4.78
C SER A 60 9.86 -7.90 4.91
N GLY A 61 10.84 -7.03 5.16
CA GLY A 61 12.25 -7.42 5.32
C GLY A 61 13.01 -7.74 4.03
N ASN A 62 12.39 -7.59 2.86
CA ASN A 62 13.03 -7.78 1.55
C ASN A 62 12.75 -6.60 0.60
N ILE A 63 13.44 -6.55 -0.54
CA ILE A 63 13.27 -5.48 -1.55
C ILE A 63 12.33 -5.99 -2.66
N PRO A 64 11.22 -5.28 -2.95
CA PRO A 64 10.32 -5.65 -4.03
C PRO A 64 10.79 -5.07 -5.37
N GLN A 65 10.21 -5.56 -6.46
CA GLN A 65 10.23 -4.85 -7.75
C GLN A 65 9.20 -3.72 -7.71
N VAL A 66 9.60 -2.51 -8.15
CA VAL A 66 8.72 -1.33 -8.17
C VAL A 66 8.66 -0.75 -9.58
N GLU A 67 7.43 -0.60 -10.09
CA GLU A 67 7.14 0.04 -11.38
C GLU A 67 6.26 1.27 -11.10
N VAL A 68 6.51 2.38 -11.79
CA VAL A 68 5.74 3.62 -11.63
C VAL A 68 5.22 4.07 -12.98
N HIS A 69 3.93 4.33 -13.04
CA HIS A 69 3.20 4.76 -14.21
C HIS A 69 2.51 6.09 -13.92
N VAL A 70 2.61 7.03 -14.85
CA VAL A 70 1.76 8.22 -14.84
C VAL A 70 0.69 8.00 -15.88
N ILE A 71 -0.56 7.93 -15.43
CA ILE A 71 -1.72 7.80 -16.30
C ILE A 71 -2.58 9.06 -16.18
N GLU A 72 -3.41 9.30 -17.18
CA GLU A 72 -4.37 10.40 -17.18
C GLU A 72 -5.78 9.82 -17.12
N ILE A 73 -6.55 10.26 -16.13
CA ILE A 73 -7.95 9.87 -15.94
C ILE A 73 -8.77 11.14 -15.84
N GLU A 74 -9.70 11.36 -16.78
CA GLU A 74 -10.57 12.54 -16.83
C GLU A 74 -9.79 13.88 -16.77
N GLY A 75 -8.62 13.96 -17.42
CA GLY A 75 -7.76 15.15 -17.39
C GLY A 75 -6.91 15.30 -16.13
N TYR A 76 -7.00 14.38 -15.17
CA TYR A 76 -6.17 14.37 -13.97
C TYR A 76 -5.01 13.40 -14.10
N LYS A 77 -3.80 13.88 -13.80
CA LYS A 77 -2.61 13.02 -13.67
C LYS A 77 -2.75 12.16 -12.40
N VAL A 78 -2.73 10.86 -12.59
CA VAL A 78 -2.77 9.84 -11.54
C VAL A 78 -1.45 9.09 -11.59
N LEU A 79 -0.81 8.93 -10.43
CA LEU A 79 0.40 8.13 -10.30
C LEU A 79 0.00 6.73 -9.82
N GLU A 80 0.29 5.71 -10.62
CA GLU A 80 0.11 4.32 -10.23
C GLU A 80 1.46 3.68 -9.97
N ILE A 81 1.64 3.14 -8.78
CA ILE A 81 2.86 2.45 -8.35
C ILE A 81 2.52 0.99 -8.16
N PHE A 82 3.22 0.11 -8.88
CA PHE A 82 3.15 -1.32 -8.63
C PHE A 82 4.29 -1.75 -7.74
N VAL A 83 3.97 -2.34 -6.59
CA VAL A 83 4.93 -3.01 -5.71
C VAL A 83 4.73 -4.50 -5.85
N ARG A 84 5.72 -5.19 -6.40
CA ARG A 84 5.63 -6.62 -6.75
C ARG A 84 6.68 -7.43 -6.01
N ASP A 85 6.24 -8.51 -5.40
CA ASP A 85 7.10 -9.47 -4.71
C ASP A 85 6.78 -10.90 -5.13
N TYR A 86 7.78 -11.58 -5.70
CA TYR A 86 7.69 -12.98 -6.11
C TYR A 86 7.88 -13.95 -4.92
N ASN A 87 8.43 -13.47 -3.81
CA ASN A 87 8.68 -14.21 -2.58
C ASN A 87 7.96 -13.55 -1.39
N CYS A 88 6.74 -13.06 -1.63
CA CYS A 88 5.96 -12.33 -0.65
C CYS A 88 5.81 -13.11 0.67
N PRO A 89 6.32 -12.59 1.81
CA PRO A 89 6.26 -13.30 3.09
C PRO A 89 4.84 -13.32 3.68
N TRP A 90 3.98 -12.37 3.27
CA TRP A 90 2.63 -12.21 3.80
C TRP A 90 1.65 -13.29 3.36
N CYS A 91 1.96 -14.00 2.28
CA CYS A 91 1.12 -15.06 1.73
C CYS A 91 1.79 -16.43 1.76
N LEU A 92 2.92 -16.56 2.45
CA LEU A 92 3.68 -17.81 2.49
C LEU A 92 2.89 -18.88 3.23
N GLY A 93 2.66 -20.02 2.57
CA GLY A 93 1.91 -21.14 3.15
C GLY A 93 0.38 -20.99 3.14
N PHE A 94 -0.16 -20.03 2.39
CA PHE A 94 -1.61 -19.86 2.21
C PHE A 94 -2.04 -20.20 0.80
N GLU A 95 -3.15 -20.93 0.71
CA GLU A 95 -3.98 -21.03 -0.49
C GLU A 95 -5.38 -20.55 -0.12
N TYR A 96 -5.85 -19.50 -0.78
CA TYR A 96 -7.11 -18.87 -0.44
C TYR A 96 -7.74 -18.17 -1.64
N SER A 97 -9.06 -18.10 -1.68
CA SER A 97 -9.79 -17.47 -2.79
C SER A 97 -9.68 -15.93 -2.80
N TYR A 98 -9.39 -15.33 -1.65
CA TYR A 98 -9.28 -13.88 -1.46
C TYR A 98 -7.82 -13.39 -1.47
N PRO A 99 -7.55 -12.14 -1.89
CA PRO A 99 -6.25 -11.50 -1.69
C PRO A 99 -5.99 -11.32 -0.18
N ILE A 100 -4.82 -11.75 0.30
CA ILE A 100 -4.49 -11.79 1.73
C ILE A 100 -3.43 -10.77 2.17
N CYS A 101 -2.83 -10.02 1.25
CA CYS A 101 -1.85 -8.98 1.57
C CYS A 101 -2.54 -7.68 2.03
N SER A 102 -3.57 -7.77 2.88
CA SER A 102 -4.30 -6.61 3.39
C SER A 102 -3.49 -5.75 4.34
N TYR A 103 -2.60 -6.35 5.14
CA TYR A 103 -1.69 -5.62 6.03
C TYR A 103 -0.80 -4.64 5.25
N PRO A 104 0.00 -5.08 4.25
CA PRO A 104 0.85 -4.15 3.52
C PRO A 104 0.05 -3.15 2.68
N CYS A 105 -1.19 -3.47 2.27
CA CYS A 105 -2.08 -2.46 1.66
C CYS A 105 -2.37 -1.30 2.62
N GLY A 106 -2.81 -1.61 3.85
CA GLY A 106 -3.07 -0.60 4.86
C GLY A 106 -1.82 0.22 5.19
N THR A 107 -0.68 -0.46 5.35
CA THR A 107 0.61 0.17 5.66
C THR A 107 1.05 1.17 4.60
N TYR A 108 0.92 0.82 3.31
CA TYR A 108 1.23 1.76 2.23
C TYR A 108 0.27 2.94 2.19
N GLU A 109 -1.04 2.69 2.31
CA GLU A 109 -2.05 3.74 2.23
C GLU A 109 -1.81 4.80 3.32
N ALA A 110 -1.68 4.38 4.57
CA ALA A 110 -1.41 5.30 5.68
C ALA A 110 0.00 5.91 5.66
N GLY A 111 1.01 5.13 5.29
CA GLY A 111 2.39 5.60 5.19
C GLY A 111 2.51 6.74 4.17
N THR A 112 1.91 6.57 2.99
CA THR A 112 1.85 7.62 1.97
C THR A 112 1.05 8.83 2.42
N LEU A 113 -0.13 8.65 3.03
CA LEU A 113 -0.92 9.79 3.52
C LEU A 113 -0.15 10.59 4.58
N THR A 114 0.60 9.91 5.45
CA THR A 114 1.48 10.57 6.42
C THR A 114 2.59 11.34 5.74
N TRP A 115 3.22 10.76 4.71
CA TRP A 115 4.23 11.46 3.93
C TRP A 115 3.65 12.72 3.29
N PHE A 116 2.47 12.64 2.65
CA PHE A 116 1.78 13.81 2.10
C PHE A 116 1.50 14.87 3.16
N MET A 117 1.11 14.48 4.37
CA MET A 117 0.96 15.42 5.48
C MET A 117 2.28 16.08 5.85
N LEU A 118 3.37 15.31 5.96
CA LEU A 118 4.69 15.82 6.33
C LEU A 118 5.26 16.82 5.33
N ILE A 119 4.92 16.70 4.04
CA ILE A 119 5.35 17.60 2.96
C ILE A 119 4.31 18.67 2.60
N GLY A 120 3.21 18.81 3.36
CA GLY A 120 2.19 19.84 3.12
C GLY A 120 1.32 19.61 1.88
N LYS A 121 1.14 18.34 1.48
CA LYS A 121 0.39 17.91 0.27
C LYS A 121 -0.87 17.10 0.55
N ILE A 122 -1.24 16.93 1.83
CA ILE A 122 -2.38 16.08 2.23
C ILE A 122 -3.73 16.58 1.71
N ASP A 123 -3.91 17.89 1.49
CA ASP A 123 -5.15 18.45 0.94
C ASP A 123 -5.21 18.38 -0.59
N GLU A 124 -4.06 18.24 -1.25
CA GLU A 124 -3.95 18.14 -2.70
C GLU A 124 -4.11 16.69 -3.17
N TYR A 125 -3.49 15.74 -2.44
CA TYR A 125 -3.37 14.35 -2.85
C TYR A 125 -4.02 13.39 -1.86
N CYS A 126 -4.37 12.23 -2.39
CA CYS A 126 -4.80 11.06 -1.63
C CYS A 126 -4.10 9.82 -2.18
N ALA A 127 -3.99 8.80 -1.35
CA ALA A 127 -3.44 7.52 -1.70
C ALA A 127 -4.48 6.43 -1.44
N ILE A 128 -4.58 5.46 -2.34
CA ILE A 128 -5.37 4.24 -2.16
C ILE A 128 -4.48 3.07 -2.52
N THR A 129 -4.45 2.04 -1.68
CA THR A 129 -3.66 0.83 -1.97
C THR A 129 -4.52 -0.42 -1.98
N ARG A 130 -4.44 -1.22 -3.04
CA ARG A 130 -5.13 -2.52 -3.15
C ARG A 130 -4.19 -3.59 -3.67
N GLU A 131 -4.40 -4.82 -3.22
CA GLU A 131 -3.75 -5.98 -3.81
C GLU A 131 -4.44 -6.34 -5.12
N SER A 132 -3.70 -6.29 -6.23
CA SER A 132 -4.21 -6.58 -7.57
C SER A 132 -3.80 -7.97 -8.09
N LYS A 133 -2.76 -8.58 -7.51
CA LYS A 133 -2.40 -10.00 -7.73
C LYS A 133 -1.91 -10.62 -6.42
N CYS A 134 -2.18 -11.89 -6.19
CA CYS A 134 -1.80 -12.60 -4.96
C CYS A 134 -1.27 -14.01 -5.28
N LYS A 135 -0.17 -14.43 -4.66
CA LYS A 135 0.32 -15.82 -4.78
C LYS A 135 -0.62 -16.83 -4.14
N ALA A 136 -1.28 -16.47 -3.04
CA ALA A 136 -2.24 -17.36 -2.38
C ALA A 136 -3.45 -17.71 -3.27
N ARG A 137 -3.67 -16.95 -4.34
CA ARG A 137 -4.70 -17.21 -5.36
C ARG A 137 -4.17 -18.00 -6.57
N GLY A 138 -3.00 -18.65 -6.44
CA GLY A 138 -2.32 -19.37 -7.53
C GLY A 138 -1.56 -18.45 -8.50
N GLY A 139 -1.36 -17.17 -8.16
CA GLY A 139 -0.61 -16.23 -8.98
C GLY A 139 0.92 -16.39 -8.85
N PRO A 140 1.71 -15.91 -9.82
CA PRO A 140 3.17 -16.00 -9.77
C PRO A 140 3.82 -15.02 -8.77
N CYS A 141 3.09 -14.00 -8.33
CA CYS A 141 3.57 -12.98 -7.40
C CYS A 141 2.41 -12.34 -6.62
N CYS A 142 2.76 -11.63 -5.55
CA CYS A 142 1.86 -10.62 -4.97
C CYS A 142 2.19 -9.26 -5.59
N LYS A 143 1.14 -8.51 -5.97
CA LYS A 143 1.27 -7.16 -6.53
C LYS A 143 0.31 -6.24 -5.82
N LEU A 144 0.83 -5.17 -5.24
CA LEU A 144 0.04 -4.05 -4.74
C LEU A 144 0.01 -2.94 -5.79
N SER A 145 -1.17 -2.37 -5.99
CA SER A 145 -1.38 -1.13 -6.74
C SER A 145 -1.58 0.00 -5.74
N VAL A 146 -0.63 0.92 -5.68
CA VAL A 146 -0.69 2.14 -4.86
C VAL A 146 -0.98 3.31 -5.81
N VAL A 147 -2.14 3.93 -5.66
CA VAL A 147 -2.63 4.98 -6.56
C VAL A 147 -2.62 6.31 -5.85
N TYR A 148 -1.91 7.29 -6.41
CA TYR A 148 -1.96 8.69 -5.96
C TYR A 148 -2.78 9.50 -6.95
N SER A 149 -3.85 10.12 -6.45
CA SER A 149 -4.71 11.00 -7.23
C SER A 149 -4.88 12.33 -6.52
N LYS A 150 -5.27 13.37 -7.27
CA LYS A 150 -5.71 14.61 -6.65
C LYS A 150 -7.03 14.38 -5.92
N ARG A 151 -7.20 14.93 -4.71
CA ARG A 151 -8.45 14.77 -3.92
C ARG A 151 -9.70 15.24 -4.67
N ALA A 152 -9.57 16.27 -5.51
CA ALA A 152 -10.67 16.76 -6.34
C ALA A 152 -11.26 15.70 -7.28
N PHE A 153 -10.43 14.76 -7.78
CA PHE A 153 -10.88 13.62 -8.58
C PHE A 153 -11.69 12.64 -7.72
N ASN A 154 -11.19 12.28 -6.53
CA ASN A 154 -11.87 11.32 -5.65
C ASN A 154 -13.24 11.80 -5.11
N ARG A 155 -13.53 13.12 -5.14
CA ARG A 155 -14.86 13.65 -4.79
C ARG A 155 -15.90 13.49 -5.90
N LYS A 156 -15.49 13.34 -7.16
CA LYS A 156 -16.39 13.15 -8.31
C LYS A 156 -16.79 11.69 -8.51
N VAL A 157 -15.95 10.76 -8.03
CA VAL A 157 -16.08 9.31 -8.24
C VAL A 157 -16.74 8.61 -7.02
N ARG A 158 -17.15 9.36 -6.00
CA ARG A 158 -17.84 8.84 -4.80
C ARG A 158 -19.34 8.98 -4.90
#